data_AF-A0A931X7A7-F1
#
_entry.id   AF-A0A931X7A7-F1
#
_cell.length_a   1.000
_cell.length_b   1.000
_cell.length_c   1.000
_cell.angle_alpha   90.00
_cell.angle_beta   90.00
_cell.angle_gamma   90.00
#
_symmetry.space_group_name_H-M   'P 1'
#
loop_
_entity.id
_entity.type
_entity.pdbx_description
1 polymer ?
#
loop_
_entity_poly.entity_id
_entity_poly.type
_entity_poly.pdbx_seq_one_letter_code
_entity_poly.pdbx_strand_id
1 'polypeptide(L)'
;MRWQTTAALAVILLALSVFYYVYEIRLGPEREKAEGRKGRLLAVEAADVNELVIERQGDTVRAKRDGDGWQLLSPVTARADRGTVEDVLTSVVTVKSDREVAATPSPTELADYGLDKPAAKLNLVLKDGKQVALALGAKSPTGTWVYAREPDKPAVHTVGDTLLRDATRPVADFRDKSILAFDRKDVTGFEVQTRDDAMTVEAADGTWKITRPVTLTADADLVRDFLDKLQSARVKAFVAESPATRASWGLDRPVRVSVHTGKDKSRATRTLLLGRLDDQKKGVYAMREGESSVLLLPDEVWHAMPRTVATARDKTVVDFDRDKVKRIDVESAKGAVTVAKEGGTWRITAPEALLADQVEAGAVLFKLKELKAQAFLSEDASLIPRLLGKPEVRVTLTQDGAKEPTTVLLASSTEKRGGKPSAYAGIAGRGPVVLVDAQAIADLSKSVTDLRDRTLVSGLEPKDVKRMRIKSGEKTVLVERTGDAEWKAIEPKKGPAKSTKVDDVLYMLRALRWRGIADPAGKEPARYGMDSPTLEVTLYRADGGEIATVLVGTREHERAWVKTKSAPAIYEVDPKQLGEPPKIPDDLVG
;
A
#
# COMPACT_ATOMS: atom_id res chain seq x y z
N MET A 1 10.98 -65.85 -9.63
CA MET A 1 9.74 -65.46 -8.91
C MET A 1 8.70 -66.55 -9.10
N ARG A 2 8.14 -67.12 -8.03
CA ARG A 2 7.08 -68.13 -8.13
C ARG A 2 5.75 -67.42 -8.41
N TRP A 3 5.22 -67.52 -9.63
CA TRP A 3 3.99 -66.83 -10.08
C TRP A 3 2.80 -67.04 -9.12
N GLN A 4 2.69 -68.22 -8.53
CA GLN A 4 1.62 -68.57 -7.58
C GLN A 4 1.64 -67.70 -6.31
N THR A 5 2.82 -67.42 -5.75
CA THR A 5 2.96 -66.50 -4.60
C THR A 5 2.67 -65.06 -5.01
N THR A 6 3.02 -64.64 -6.22
CA THR A 6 2.71 -63.29 -6.74
C THR A 6 1.20 -63.12 -6.99
N ALA A 7 0.53 -64.15 -7.51
CA ALA A 7 -0.91 -64.14 -7.71
C ALA A 7 -1.68 -64.11 -6.37
N ALA A 8 -1.25 -64.88 -5.37
CA ALA A 8 -1.83 -64.85 -4.03
C ALA A 8 -1.68 -63.47 -3.37
N LEU A 9 -0.49 -62.86 -3.47
CA LEU A 9 -0.24 -61.51 -2.95
C LEU A 9 -1.08 -60.45 -3.70
N ALA A 10 -1.26 -60.58 -5.00
CA ALA A 10 -2.10 -59.66 -5.79
C ALA A 10 -3.57 -59.73 -5.37
N VAL A 11 -4.12 -60.93 -5.11
CA VAL A 11 -5.49 -61.11 -4.62
C VAL A 11 -5.66 -60.51 -3.21
N ILE A 12 -4.68 -60.70 -2.32
CA ILE A 12 -4.70 -60.10 -0.98
C ILE A 12 -4.66 -58.58 -1.07
N LEU A 13 -3.79 -58.02 -1.92
CA LEU A 13 -3.72 -56.58 -2.13
C LEU A 13 -5.04 -56.02 -2.67
N LEU A 14 -5.69 -56.73 -3.59
CA LEU A 14 -7.02 -56.37 -4.11
C LEU A 14 -8.07 -56.40 -3.01
N ALA A 15 -8.09 -57.43 -2.16
CA ALA A 15 -9.01 -57.53 -1.03
C ALA A 15 -8.79 -56.40 -0.01
N LEU A 16 -7.53 -56.08 0.32
CA LEU A 16 -7.17 -54.97 1.20
C LEU A 16 -7.53 -53.61 0.60
N SER A 17 -7.35 -53.43 -0.71
CA SER A 17 -7.70 -52.19 -1.42
C SER A 17 -9.22 -52.00 -1.46
N VAL A 18 -9.99 -53.07 -1.72
CA VAL A 18 -11.46 -53.04 -1.65
C VAL A 18 -11.93 -52.79 -0.22
N PHE A 19 -11.32 -53.42 0.78
CA PHE A 19 -11.62 -53.17 2.18
C PHE A 19 -11.32 -51.72 2.57
N TYR A 20 -10.15 -51.17 2.24
CA TYR A 20 -9.78 -49.78 2.49
C TYR A 20 -10.75 -48.81 1.81
N TYR A 21 -11.08 -49.05 0.54
CA TYR A 21 -12.05 -48.24 -0.20
C TYR A 21 -13.44 -48.26 0.46
N VAL A 22 -13.94 -49.44 0.85
CA VAL A 22 -15.25 -49.56 1.49
C VAL A 22 -15.25 -48.99 2.90
N TYR A 23 -14.23 -49.30 3.70
CA TYR A 23 -14.15 -48.92 5.10
C TYR A 23 -13.82 -47.44 5.24
N GLU A 24 -12.77 -46.95 4.61
CA GLU A 24 -12.24 -45.59 4.83
C GLU A 24 -12.90 -44.56 3.89
N ILE A 25 -13.04 -44.87 2.60
CA ILE A 25 -13.56 -43.90 1.63
C ILE A 25 -15.10 -43.89 1.61
N ARG A 26 -15.76 -45.06 1.66
CA ARG A 26 -17.23 -45.15 1.58
C ARG A 26 -17.92 -45.05 2.95
N LEU A 27 -17.48 -45.82 3.95
CA LEU A 27 -18.10 -45.89 5.28
C LEU A 27 -17.44 -44.94 6.30
N GLY A 28 -16.26 -44.40 6.03
CA GLY A 28 -15.58 -43.44 6.90
C GLY A 28 -16.42 -42.20 7.16
N PRO A 29 -16.93 -41.51 6.11
CA PRO A 29 -17.75 -40.31 6.28
C PRO A 29 -19.04 -40.54 7.08
N GLU A 30 -19.70 -41.68 6.91
CA GLU A 30 -20.91 -42.00 7.69
C GLU A 30 -20.61 -42.28 9.16
N ARG A 31 -19.48 -42.94 9.45
CA ARG A 31 -19.05 -43.21 10.83
C ARG A 31 -18.60 -41.96 11.54
N GLU A 32 -17.86 -41.08 10.87
CA GLU A 32 -17.49 -39.76 11.42
C GLU A 32 -18.75 -38.92 11.71
N LYS A 33 -19.75 -38.94 10.82
CA LYS A 33 -21.06 -38.33 11.08
C LYS A 33 -21.76 -38.96 12.29
N ALA A 34 -21.79 -40.29 12.39
CA ALA A 34 -22.44 -41.00 13.50
C ALA A 34 -21.76 -40.73 14.85
N GLU A 35 -20.43 -40.77 14.92
CA GLU A 35 -19.65 -40.38 16.10
C GLU A 35 -19.87 -38.89 16.43
N GLY A 36 -19.85 -38.02 15.43
CA GLY A 36 -20.10 -36.59 15.58
C GLY A 36 -21.51 -36.26 16.11
N ARG A 37 -22.50 -37.12 15.85
CA ARG A 37 -23.89 -37.03 16.34
C ARG A 37 -24.06 -37.52 17.77
N LYS A 38 -23.13 -38.30 18.33
CA LYS A 38 -23.26 -38.81 19.70
C LYS A 38 -23.37 -37.65 20.71
N GLY A 39 -24.40 -37.74 21.55
CA GLY A 39 -24.69 -36.76 22.59
C GLY A 39 -25.36 -35.46 22.12
N ARG A 40 -25.63 -35.30 20.81
CA ARG A 40 -26.37 -34.13 20.31
C ARG A 40 -27.84 -34.18 20.77
N LEU A 41 -28.40 -33.01 21.07
CA LEU A 41 -29.84 -32.92 21.40
C LEU A 41 -30.71 -33.08 20.14
N LEU A 42 -30.31 -32.46 19.03
CA LEU A 42 -31.06 -32.52 17.77
C LEU A 42 -30.40 -33.49 16.79
N ALA A 43 -31.20 -34.39 16.22
CA ALA A 43 -30.79 -35.31 15.16
C ALA A 43 -31.03 -34.69 13.77
N VAL A 44 -30.45 -33.52 13.52
CA VAL A 44 -30.62 -32.72 12.29
C VAL A 44 -29.25 -32.33 11.74
N GLU A 45 -29.13 -32.24 10.41
CA GLU A 45 -27.97 -31.66 9.74
C GLU A 45 -28.28 -30.25 9.23
N ALA A 46 -27.33 -29.31 9.33
CA ALA A 46 -27.50 -27.94 8.88
C ALA A 46 -27.92 -27.84 7.40
N ALA A 47 -27.39 -28.73 6.55
CA ALA A 47 -27.70 -28.78 5.12
C ALA A 47 -29.18 -29.11 4.84
N ASP A 48 -29.88 -29.75 5.77
CA ASP A 48 -31.29 -30.14 5.63
C ASP A 48 -32.26 -29.07 6.12
N VAL A 49 -31.75 -28.00 6.75
CA VAL A 49 -32.55 -26.88 7.23
C VAL A 49 -32.81 -25.87 6.12
N ASN A 50 -34.09 -25.56 5.93
CA ASN A 50 -34.60 -24.59 4.96
C ASN A 50 -34.99 -23.26 5.61
N GLU A 51 -35.41 -23.28 6.88
CA GLU A 51 -35.81 -22.08 7.61
C GLU A 51 -35.33 -22.14 9.07
N LEU A 52 -34.83 -21.02 9.58
CA LEU A 52 -34.46 -20.81 10.98
C LEU A 52 -35.37 -19.72 11.56
N VAL A 53 -36.08 -20.05 12.64
CA VAL A 53 -36.89 -19.10 13.41
C VAL A 53 -36.34 -19.03 14.83
N ILE A 54 -36.05 -17.82 15.30
CA ILE A 54 -35.58 -17.57 16.66
C ILE A 54 -36.57 -16.62 17.33
N GLU A 55 -37.38 -17.15 18.24
CA GLU A 55 -38.33 -16.38 19.03
C GLU A 55 -37.70 -15.97 20.36
N ARG A 56 -37.83 -14.68 20.72
CA ARG A 56 -37.27 -14.08 21.94
C ARG A 56 -38.28 -13.13 22.57
N GLN A 57 -38.03 -12.68 23.80
CA GLN A 57 -38.96 -11.81 24.53
C GLN A 57 -39.18 -10.41 23.91
N GLY A 58 -38.40 -10.01 22.89
CA GLY A 58 -38.54 -8.70 22.23
C GLY A 58 -38.68 -8.72 20.72
N ASP A 59 -38.24 -9.79 20.05
CA ASP A 59 -38.28 -9.89 18.59
C ASP A 59 -38.35 -11.35 18.12
N THR A 60 -38.54 -11.51 16.80
CA THR A 60 -38.45 -12.80 16.13
C THR A 60 -37.60 -12.65 14.88
N VAL A 61 -36.49 -13.38 14.86
CA VAL A 61 -35.62 -13.50 13.68
C VAL A 61 -36.07 -14.70 12.89
N ARG A 62 -36.57 -14.46 11.67
CA ARG A 62 -36.97 -15.52 10.74
C ARG A 62 -36.11 -15.42 9.50
N ALA A 63 -35.27 -16.42 9.24
CA ALA A 63 -34.42 -16.49 8.07
C ALA A 63 -34.77 -17.73 7.24
N LYS A 64 -34.89 -17.57 5.93
CA LYS A 64 -35.18 -18.65 4.98
C LYS A 64 -34.07 -18.77 3.96
N ARG A 65 -33.69 -20.00 3.61
CA ARG A 65 -32.67 -20.26 2.58
C ARG A 65 -33.20 -19.79 1.23
N ASP A 66 -32.38 -19.07 0.49
CA ASP A 66 -32.68 -18.53 -0.84
C ASP A 66 -31.46 -18.72 -1.76
N GLY A 67 -31.54 -19.71 -2.66
CA GLY A 67 -30.39 -20.19 -3.43
C GLY A 67 -29.23 -20.61 -2.53
N ASP A 68 -28.05 -20.03 -2.78
CA ASP A 68 -26.84 -20.23 -1.95
C ASP A 68 -26.78 -19.28 -0.73
N GLY A 69 -27.80 -18.45 -0.52
CA GLY A 69 -27.86 -17.45 0.54
C GLY A 69 -28.99 -17.65 1.53
N TRP A 70 -29.20 -16.63 2.35
CA TRP A 70 -30.29 -16.54 3.32
C TRP A 70 -30.99 -15.19 3.17
N GLN A 71 -32.32 -15.20 3.27
CA GLN A 71 -33.16 -14.03 3.32
C GLN A 71 -33.78 -13.90 4.71
N LEU A 72 -33.67 -12.72 5.31
CA LEU A 72 -34.38 -12.36 6.53
C LEU A 72 -35.81 -11.97 6.16
N LEU A 73 -36.79 -12.59 6.82
CA LEU A 73 -38.23 -12.36 6.62
C LEU A 73 -38.85 -11.56 7.76
N SER A 74 -38.33 -11.68 8.98
CA SER A 74 -38.78 -10.99 10.20
C SER A 74 -37.59 -10.61 11.07
N PRO A 75 -37.62 -9.46 11.78
CA PRO A 75 -38.71 -8.45 11.81
C PRO A 75 -38.75 -7.54 10.58
N VAL A 76 -37.75 -7.64 9.71
CA VAL A 76 -37.63 -6.87 8.47
C VAL A 76 -37.33 -7.81 7.31
N THR A 77 -37.89 -7.53 6.14
CA THR A 77 -37.54 -8.27 4.92
C THR A 77 -36.25 -7.71 4.33
N ALA A 78 -35.16 -8.46 4.43
CA ALA A 78 -33.83 -8.00 3.99
C ALA A 78 -32.92 -9.19 3.63
N ARG A 79 -31.76 -8.91 3.02
CA ARG A 79 -30.69 -9.90 2.85
C ARG A 79 -30.13 -10.28 4.22
N ALA A 80 -29.99 -11.58 4.48
CA ALA A 80 -29.39 -12.05 5.73
C ALA A 80 -27.88 -12.23 5.60
N ASP A 81 -27.18 -12.04 6.71
CA ASP A 81 -25.77 -12.37 6.82
C ASP A 81 -25.61 -13.89 6.89
N ARG A 82 -25.11 -14.49 5.80
CA ARG A 82 -24.98 -15.94 5.68
C ARG A 82 -24.12 -16.53 6.80
N GLY A 83 -23.01 -15.88 7.15
CA GLY A 83 -22.11 -16.37 8.20
C GLY A 83 -22.81 -16.47 9.54
N THR A 84 -23.50 -15.39 9.94
CA THR A 84 -24.22 -15.33 11.21
C THR A 84 -25.37 -16.34 11.28
N VAL A 85 -26.13 -16.53 10.20
CA VAL A 85 -27.20 -17.53 10.17
C VAL A 85 -26.64 -18.95 10.25
N GLU A 86 -25.59 -19.25 9.48
CA GLU A 86 -24.96 -20.58 9.47
C GLU A 86 -24.22 -20.87 10.79
N ASP A 87 -23.67 -19.87 11.47
CA ASP A 87 -23.09 -20.00 12.82
C ASP A 87 -24.16 -20.47 13.81
N VAL A 88 -25.30 -19.77 13.89
CA VAL A 88 -26.40 -20.13 14.80
C VAL A 88 -26.94 -21.51 14.46
N LEU A 89 -27.11 -21.78 13.15
CA LEU A 89 -27.58 -23.07 12.67
C LEU A 89 -26.62 -24.20 13.08
N THR A 90 -25.32 -23.99 12.92
CA THR A 90 -24.28 -24.96 13.33
C THR A 90 -24.31 -25.16 14.84
N SER A 91 -24.38 -24.07 15.62
CA SER A 91 -24.47 -24.12 17.08
C SER A 91 -25.66 -24.94 17.54
N VAL A 92 -26.84 -24.80 16.93
CA VAL A 92 -28.05 -25.54 17.35
C VAL A 92 -28.05 -27.00 16.89
N VAL A 93 -27.57 -27.32 15.69
CA VAL A 93 -27.55 -28.73 15.21
C VAL A 93 -26.38 -29.55 15.75
N THR A 94 -25.37 -28.90 16.34
CA THR A 94 -24.21 -29.58 16.97
C THR A 94 -24.25 -29.54 18.49
N VAL A 95 -25.23 -28.87 19.10
CA VAL A 95 -25.36 -28.75 20.56
C VAL A 95 -25.46 -30.13 21.21
N LYS A 96 -24.63 -30.36 22.23
CA LYS A 96 -24.61 -31.60 23.00
C LYS A 96 -25.19 -31.37 24.39
N SER A 97 -25.90 -32.38 24.89
CA SER A 97 -26.27 -32.44 26.31
C SER A 97 -25.00 -32.60 27.13
N ASP A 98 -24.75 -31.65 28.02
CA ASP A 98 -23.72 -31.81 29.05
C ASP A 98 -24.24 -32.71 30.18
N ARG A 99 -25.44 -32.41 30.69
CA ARG A 99 -26.10 -33.20 31.72
C ARG A 99 -27.62 -33.16 31.57
N GLU A 100 -28.28 -34.29 31.76
CA GLU A 100 -29.73 -34.31 32.00
C GLU A 100 -29.99 -33.93 33.47
N VAL A 101 -30.77 -32.89 33.71
CA VAL A 101 -31.04 -32.36 35.06
C VAL A 101 -32.41 -32.76 35.59
N ALA A 102 -33.36 -33.05 34.71
CA ALA A 102 -34.68 -33.58 35.07
C ALA A 102 -35.25 -34.40 33.92
N ALA A 103 -35.64 -35.66 34.16
CA ALA A 103 -36.25 -36.52 33.14
C ALA A 103 -37.72 -36.16 32.87
N THR A 104 -38.45 -35.69 33.89
CA THR A 104 -39.87 -35.29 33.79
C THR A 104 -40.16 -34.17 34.79
N PRO A 105 -39.87 -32.91 34.43
CA PRO A 105 -40.00 -31.77 35.34
C PRO A 105 -41.47 -31.40 35.56
N SER A 106 -41.78 -30.98 36.78
CA SER A 106 -43.03 -30.31 37.14
C SER A 106 -43.11 -28.89 36.54
N PRO A 107 -44.29 -28.26 36.49
CA PRO A 107 -44.43 -26.87 36.05
C PRO A 107 -43.58 -25.88 36.85
N THR A 108 -43.42 -26.12 38.16
CA THR A 108 -42.57 -25.29 39.03
C THR A 108 -41.09 -25.42 38.65
N GLU A 109 -40.59 -26.64 38.41
CA GLU A 109 -39.21 -26.86 37.97
C GLU A 109 -38.94 -26.24 36.59
N LEU A 110 -39.92 -26.29 35.67
CA LEU A 110 -39.80 -25.60 34.38
C LEU A 110 -39.68 -24.08 34.54
N ALA A 111 -40.38 -23.49 35.52
CA ALA A 111 -40.23 -22.08 35.84
C ALA A 111 -38.87 -21.78 36.48
N ASP A 112 -38.37 -22.64 37.37
CA ASP A 112 -37.04 -22.52 37.98
C ASP A 112 -35.91 -22.59 36.93
N TYR A 113 -36.10 -23.39 35.88
CA TYR A 113 -35.19 -23.47 34.74
C TYR A 113 -35.41 -22.36 33.70
N GLY A 114 -36.42 -21.50 33.87
CA GLY A 114 -36.80 -20.45 32.92
C GLY A 114 -37.31 -21.00 31.58
N LEU A 115 -37.80 -22.24 31.54
CA LEU A 115 -38.32 -22.91 30.34
C LEU A 115 -39.84 -22.74 30.18
N ASP A 116 -40.53 -22.19 31.18
CA ASP A 116 -41.90 -21.69 31.06
C ASP A 116 -41.95 -20.43 30.16
N LYS A 117 -40.94 -19.56 30.29
CA LYS A 117 -40.71 -18.34 29.50
C LYS A 117 -39.28 -18.32 28.98
N PRO A 118 -38.95 -19.17 28.00
CA PRO A 118 -37.58 -19.33 27.52
C PRO A 118 -37.01 -18.01 27.00
N ALA A 119 -35.71 -17.82 27.25
CA ALA A 119 -34.95 -16.69 26.75
C ALA A 119 -34.86 -16.69 25.22
N ALA A 120 -34.80 -17.87 24.61
CA ALA A 120 -34.91 -18.06 23.17
C ALA A 120 -35.55 -19.41 22.83
N LYS A 121 -36.38 -19.47 21.78
CA LYS A 121 -36.82 -20.71 21.14
C LYS A 121 -36.30 -20.75 19.72
N LEU A 122 -35.53 -21.77 19.38
CA LEU A 122 -35.07 -22.01 18.02
C LEU A 122 -35.97 -23.05 17.37
N ASN A 123 -36.59 -22.72 16.25
CA ASN A 123 -37.37 -23.64 15.43
C ASN A 123 -36.71 -23.76 14.05
N LEU A 124 -36.42 -25.00 13.65
CA LEU A 124 -35.81 -25.36 12.37
C LEU A 124 -36.86 -26.04 11.51
N VAL A 125 -37.13 -25.46 10.34
CA VAL A 125 -37.97 -26.10 9.32
C VAL A 125 -37.07 -26.80 8.32
N LEU A 126 -37.20 -28.11 8.24
CA LEU A 126 -36.42 -28.95 7.33
C LEU A 126 -36.98 -28.91 5.90
N LYS A 127 -36.19 -29.37 4.93
CA LYS A 127 -36.60 -29.47 3.52
C LYS A 127 -37.82 -30.37 3.28
N ASP A 128 -38.03 -31.38 4.13
CA ASP A 128 -39.19 -32.28 4.09
C ASP A 128 -40.43 -31.70 4.81
N GLY A 129 -40.33 -30.48 5.35
CA GLY A 129 -41.41 -29.80 6.08
C GLY A 129 -41.48 -30.16 7.57
N LYS A 130 -40.66 -31.10 8.06
CA LYS A 130 -40.58 -31.43 9.48
C LYS A 130 -40.05 -30.22 10.26
N GLN A 131 -40.62 -30.00 11.45
CA GLN A 131 -40.14 -28.98 12.38
C GLN A 131 -39.41 -29.63 13.56
N VAL A 132 -38.30 -29.02 13.96
CA VAL A 132 -37.52 -29.43 15.13
C VAL A 132 -37.21 -28.18 15.93
N ALA A 133 -37.50 -28.21 17.22
CA ALA A 133 -37.37 -27.05 18.07
C ALA A 133 -36.54 -27.32 19.33
N LEU A 134 -35.86 -26.29 19.80
CA LEU A 134 -35.11 -26.28 21.05
C LEU A 134 -35.40 -24.98 21.81
N ALA A 135 -35.95 -25.11 23.01
CA ALA A 135 -36.14 -24.00 23.93
C ALA A 135 -34.92 -23.85 24.84
N LEU A 136 -34.47 -22.61 25.03
CA LEU A 136 -33.37 -22.24 25.91
C LEU A 136 -33.90 -21.37 27.05
N GLY A 137 -33.72 -21.83 28.28
CA GLY A 137 -34.19 -21.18 29.49
C GLY A 137 -33.13 -20.29 30.14
N ALA A 138 -33.11 -20.29 31.47
CA ALA A 138 -32.18 -19.52 32.27
C ALA A 138 -30.76 -20.08 32.20
N LYS A 139 -29.78 -19.22 32.51
CA LYS A 139 -28.39 -19.65 32.75
C LYS A 139 -28.31 -20.38 34.08
N SER A 140 -27.40 -21.34 34.18
CA SER A 140 -27.03 -21.95 35.46
C SER A 140 -26.45 -20.90 36.41
N PRO A 141 -26.42 -21.15 37.73
CA PRO A 141 -25.83 -20.21 38.71
C PRO A 141 -24.37 -19.83 38.40
N THR A 142 -23.59 -20.73 37.79
CA THR A 142 -22.20 -20.47 37.38
C THR A 142 -22.09 -19.67 36.07
N GLY A 143 -23.19 -19.52 35.33
CA GLY A 143 -23.23 -18.88 34.02
C GLY A 143 -22.63 -19.68 32.87
N THR A 144 -22.07 -20.87 33.14
CA THR A 144 -21.40 -21.75 32.16
C THR A 144 -22.39 -22.49 31.27
N TRP A 145 -23.57 -22.82 31.82
CA TRP A 145 -24.57 -23.66 31.17
C TRP A 145 -25.89 -22.91 31.03
N VAL A 146 -26.71 -23.39 30.11
CA VAL A 146 -28.09 -22.95 29.88
C VAL A 146 -28.99 -24.16 29.92
N TYR A 147 -30.15 -24.05 30.56
CA TYR A 147 -31.15 -25.11 30.51
C TYR A 147 -31.79 -25.16 29.14
N ALA A 148 -31.88 -26.35 28.56
CA ALA A 148 -32.43 -26.57 27.22
C ALA A 148 -33.44 -27.72 27.23
N ARG A 149 -34.47 -27.60 26.40
CA ARG A 149 -35.51 -28.61 26.26
C ARG A 149 -36.06 -28.65 24.84
N GLU A 150 -36.20 -29.85 24.29
CA GLU A 150 -37.02 -30.08 23.09
C GLU A 150 -38.51 -30.05 23.49
N PRO A 151 -39.37 -29.26 22.83
CA PRO A 151 -40.78 -29.13 23.22
C PRO A 151 -41.54 -30.46 23.26
N ASP A 152 -41.20 -31.39 22.37
CA ASP A 152 -41.84 -32.71 22.24
C ASP A 152 -41.30 -33.75 23.23
N LYS A 153 -40.32 -33.39 24.07
CA LYS A 153 -39.72 -34.28 25.07
C LYS A 153 -39.84 -33.68 26.49
N PRO A 154 -40.00 -34.53 27.52
CA PRO A 154 -40.09 -34.05 28.89
C PRO A 154 -38.72 -33.65 29.47
N ALA A 155 -37.63 -34.30 29.05
CA ALA A 155 -36.32 -34.13 29.65
C ALA A 155 -35.75 -32.70 29.50
N VAL A 156 -35.09 -32.23 30.55
CA VAL A 156 -34.35 -30.96 30.60
C VAL A 156 -32.87 -31.27 30.67
N HIS A 157 -32.11 -30.61 29.80
CA HIS A 157 -30.67 -30.76 29.68
C HIS A 157 -29.95 -29.45 30.00
N THR A 158 -28.68 -29.52 30.37
CA THR A 158 -27.77 -28.38 30.33
C THR A 158 -26.95 -28.40 29.05
N VAL A 159 -26.78 -27.25 28.42
CA VAL A 159 -25.97 -27.03 27.21
C VAL A 159 -25.07 -25.82 27.37
N GLY A 160 -23.98 -25.75 26.62
CA GLY A 160 -23.04 -24.63 26.67
C GLY A 160 -23.72 -23.28 26.38
N ASP A 161 -23.31 -22.21 27.07
CA ASP A 161 -23.95 -20.89 26.94
C ASP A 161 -23.77 -20.23 25.57
N THR A 162 -22.82 -20.70 24.75
CA THR A 162 -22.58 -20.23 23.38
C THR A 162 -23.84 -20.23 22.53
N LEU A 163 -24.66 -21.29 22.60
CA LEU A 163 -25.88 -21.38 21.80
C LEU A 163 -26.88 -20.27 22.17
N LEU A 164 -27.03 -19.96 23.47
CA LEU A 164 -27.88 -18.86 23.89
C LEU A 164 -27.31 -17.50 23.44
N ARG A 165 -25.98 -17.30 23.50
CA ARG A 165 -25.34 -16.07 23.00
C ARG A 165 -25.59 -15.87 21.51
N ASP A 166 -25.44 -16.93 20.72
CA ASP A 166 -25.67 -16.91 19.27
C ASP A 166 -27.15 -16.66 18.94
N ALA A 167 -28.06 -17.34 19.63
CA ALA A 167 -29.50 -17.16 19.46
C ALA A 167 -29.99 -15.77 19.89
N THR A 168 -29.26 -15.07 20.76
CA THR A 168 -29.65 -13.75 21.28
C THR A 168 -28.91 -12.57 20.64
N ARG A 169 -28.11 -12.80 19.59
CA ARG A 169 -27.45 -11.72 18.82
C ARG A 169 -28.48 -10.70 18.31
N PRO A 170 -28.18 -9.38 18.31
CA PRO A 170 -29.09 -8.37 17.78
C PRO A 170 -29.52 -8.66 16.34
N VAL A 171 -30.77 -8.31 15.96
CA VAL A 171 -31.28 -8.49 14.58
C VAL A 171 -30.34 -7.89 13.52
N ALA A 172 -29.67 -6.77 13.83
CA ALA A 172 -28.72 -6.12 12.92
C ALA A 172 -27.52 -7.00 12.55
N ASP A 173 -27.15 -7.98 13.38
CA ASP A 173 -26.06 -8.92 13.07
C ASP A 173 -26.49 -10.02 12.10
N PHE A 174 -27.79 -10.33 12.06
CA PHE A 174 -28.36 -11.26 11.08
C PHE A 174 -28.56 -10.64 9.70
N ARG A 175 -28.31 -9.34 9.52
CA ARG A 175 -28.51 -8.63 8.25
C ARG A 175 -27.20 -8.49 7.51
N ASP A 176 -27.23 -8.66 6.19
CA ASP A 176 -26.04 -8.51 5.35
C ASP A 176 -25.50 -7.07 5.42
N LYS A 177 -24.27 -6.96 5.96
CA LYS A 177 -23.56 -5.70 6.15
C LYS A 177 -22.68 -5.33 4.94
N SER A 178 -22.69 -6.10 3.85
CA SER A 178 -22.02 -5.71 2.59
C SER A 178 -22.71 -4.51 1.94
N ILE A 179 -21.92 -3.58 1.39
CA ILE A 179 -22.46 -2.38 0.73
C ILE A 179 -22.92 -2.72 -0.68
N LEU A 180 -22.05 -3.36 -1.45
CA LEU A 180 -22.36 -3.99 -2.74
C LEU A 180 -21.61 -5.31 -2.81
N ALA A 181 -22.28 -6.39 -3.20
CA ALA A 181 -21.66 -7.70 -3.29
C ALA A 181 -21.13 -7.92 -4.71
N PHE A 182 -19.84 -7.73 -4.97
CA PHE A 182 -19.21 -8.02 -6.27
C PHE A 182 -17.79 -8.53 -6.07
N ASP A 183 -17.22 -9.17 -7.11
CA ASP A 183 -15.80 -9.51 -7.16
C ASP A 183 -15.09 -8.52 -8.09
N ARG A 184 -14.06 -7.84 -7.59
CA ARG A 184 -13.26 -6.88 -8.35
C ARG A 184 -12.71 -7.46 -9.65
N LYS A 185 -12.34 -8.74 -9.66
CA LYS A 185 -11.77 -9.39 -10.86
C LYS A 185 -12.76 -9.48 -12.02
N ASP A 186 -14.06 -9.43 -11.70
CA ASP A 186 -15.14 -9.54 -12.68
C ASP A 186 -15.66 -8.16 -13.11
N VAL A 187 -15.15 -7.06 -12.53
CA VAL A 187 -15.59 -5.70 -12.86
C VAL A 187 -15.12 -5.31 -14.25
N THR A 188 -16.05 -4.86 -15.06
CA THR A 188 -15.82 -4.39 -16.44
C THR A 188 -15.97 -2.88 -16.58
N GLY A 189 -16.63 -2.22 -15.62
CA GLY A 189 -16.81 -0.78 -15.61
C GLY A 189 -17.57 -0.29 -14.39
N PHE A 190 -17.60 1.01 -14.20
CA PHE A 190 -18.49 1.67 -13.25
C PHE A 190 -18.97 3.03 -13.78
N GLU A 191 -20.10 3.48 -13.26
CA GLU A 191 -20.69 4.78 -13.53
C GLU A 191 -20.86 5.54 -12.21
N VAL A 192 -20.53 6.82 -12.24
CA VAL A 192 -20.81 7.77 -11.15
C VAL A 192 -21.68 8.88 -11.72
N GLN A 193 -22.89 9.00 -11.19
CA GLN A 193 -23.82 10.06 -11.53
C GLN A 193 -24.08 10.93 -10.29
N THR A 194 -23.74 12.21 -10.41
CA THR A 194 -24.06 13.24 -9.44
C THR A 194 -25.27 14.04 -9.93
N ARG A 195 -25.60 15.15 -9.25
CA ARG A 195 -26.69 16.04 -9.68
C ARG A 195 -26.43 16.66 -11.04
N ASP A 196 -25.19 17.08 -11.28
CA ASP A 196 -24.83 17.95 -12.40
C ASP A 196 -23.97 17.24 -13.45
N ASP A 197 -23.27 16.18 -13.05
CA ASP A 197 -22.32 15.44 -13.88
C ASP A 197 -22.56 13.93 -13.85
N ALA A 198 -22.20 13.26 -14.95
CA ALA A 198 -22.11 11.81 -15.03
C ALA A 198 -20.78 11.39 -15.68
N MET A 199 -20.19 10.32 -15.16
CA MET A 199 -18.92 9.78 -15.64
C MET A 199 -19.01 8.26 -15.74
N THR A 200 -18.56 7.71 -16.87
CA THR A 200 -18.46 6.27 -17.09
C THR A 200 -17.00 5.90 -17.25
N VAL A 201 -16.56 4.87 -16.52
CA VAL A 201 -15.20 4.33 -16.57
C VAL A 201 -15.29 2.84 -16.90
N GLU A 202 -14.57 2.42 -17.94
CA GLU A 202 -14.60 1.04 -18.44
C GLU A 202 -13.19 0.46 -18.51
N ALA A 203 -13.07 -0.84 -18.25
CA ALA A 203 -11.85 -1.59 -18.47
C ALA A 203 -11.74 -1.95 -19.96
N ALA A 204 -10.73 -1.41 -20.64
CA ALA A 204 -10.46 -1.62 -22.06
C ALA A 204 -8.96 -1.80 -22.31
N ASP A 205 -8.59 -2.82 -23.09
CA ASP A 205 -7.21 -3.09 -23.50
C ASP A 205 -6.21 -3.22 -22.32
N GLY A 206 -6.66 -3.75 -21.18
CA GLY A 206 -5.83 -3.86 -19.96
C GLY A 206 -5.63 -2.54 -19.20
N THR A 207 -6.34 -1.47 -19.58
CA THR A 207 -6.31 -0.16 -18.93
C THR A 207 -7.71 0.31 -18.55
N TRP A 208 -7.81 1.29 -17.67
CA TRP A 208 -9.08 1.95 -17.35
C TRP A 208 -9.23 3.22 -18.19
N LYS A 209 -10.38 3.36 -18.85
CA LYS A 209 -10.68 4.53 -19.67
C LYS A 209 -11.97 5.19 -19.17
N ILE A 210 -11.93 6.50 -18.99
CA ILE A 210 -13.14 7.31 -18.92
C ILE A 210 -13.70 7.34 -20.34
N THR A 211 -14.93 6.87 -20.54
CA THR A 211 -15.57 6.83 -21.87
C THR A 211 -16.65 7.90 -22.03
N ARG A 212 -17.16 8.43 -20.92
CA ARG A 212 -18.10 9.55 -20.88
C ARG A 212 -17.73 10.51 -19.74
N PRO A 213 -17.89 11.84 -19.93
CA PRO A 213 -18.40 12.52 -21.14
C PRO A 213 -17.36 12.66 -22.26
N VAL A 214 -16.08 12.41 -21.97
CA VAL A 214 -14.96 12.48 -22.91
C VAL A 214 -14.08 11.26 -22.75
N THR A 215 -13.46 10.80 -23.83
CA THR A 215 -12.54 9.65 -23.81
C THR A 215 -11.17 10.06 -23.27
N LEU A 216 -10.82 9.56 -22.09
CA LEU A 216 -9.53 9.81 -21.42
C LEU A 216 -9.03 8.55 -20.72
N THR A 217 -7.72 8.47 -20.47
CA THR A 217 -7.17 7.45 -19.55
C THR A 217 -7.58 7.78 -18.12
N ALA A 218 -8.09 6.78 -17.39
CA ALA A 218 -8.37 6.89 -15.96
C ALA A 218 -7.14 6.50 -15.15
N ASP A 219 -7.01 7.09 -13.96
CA ASP A 219 -6.00 6.71 -12.98
C ASP A 219 -6.31 5.31 -12.43
N ALA A 220 -5.50 4.33 -12.83
CA ALA A 220 -5.73 2.93 -12.51
C ALA A 220 -5.60 2.63 -11.00
N ASP A 221 -4.69 3.33 -10.31
CA ASP A 221 -4.52 3.17 -8.86
C ASP A 221 -5.74 3.72 -8.12
N LEU A 222 -6.22 4.90 -8.53
CA LEU A 222 -7.43 5.49 -7.96
C LEU A 222 -8.66 4.60 -8.18
N VAL A 223 -8.84 4.04 -9.38
CA VAL A 223 -9.95 3.14 -9.70
C VAL A 223 -9.88 1.87 -8.84
N ARG A 224 -8.69 1.25 -8.71
CA ARG A 224 -8.49 0.09 -7.84
C ARG A 224 -8.88 0.42 -6.40
N ASP A 225 -8.34 1.50 -5.85
CA ASP A 225 -8.56 1.87 -4.45
C ASP A 225 -10.05 2.17 -4.17
N PHE A 226 -10.75 2.82 -5.11
CA PHE A 226 -12.19 3.04 -5.05
C PHE A 226 -12.98 1.72 -5.00
N LEU A 227 -12.71 0.80 -5.94
CA LEU A 227 -13.41 -0.49 -6.00
C LEU A 227 -13.13 -1.36 -4.77
N ASP A 228 -11.89 -1.38 -4.29
CA ASP A 228 -11.48 -2.07 -3.06
C ASP A 228 -12.22 -1.51 -1.86
N LYS A 229 -12.34 -0.18 -1.77
CA LYS A 229 -13.07 0.46 -0.69
C LYS A 229 -14.55 0.11 -0.71
N LEU A 230 -15.16 0.12 -1.89
CA LEU A 230 -16.58 -0.20 -2.05
C LEU A 230 -16.89 -1.67 -1.73
N GLN A 231 -15.99 -2.60 -2.07
CA GLN A 231 -16.12 -4.03 -1.78
C GLN A 231 -15.87 -4.37 -0.30
N SER A 232 -14.88 -3.74 0.33
CA SER A 232 -14.43 -4.07 1.69
C SER A 232 -15.23 -3.37 2.79
N ALA A 233 -15.81 -2.21 2.52
CA ALA A 233 -16.56 -1.47 3.52
C ALA A 233 -17.83 -2.22 3.96
N ARG A 234 -18.29 -1.91 5.18
CA ARG A 234 -19.44 -2.55 5.82
C ARG A 234 -20.41 -1.50 6.33
N VAL A 235 -21.70 -1.84 6.30
CA VAL A 235 -22.76 -1.02 6.90
C VAL A 235 -22.48 -0.83 8.40
N LYS A 236 -22.43 0.44 8.85
CA LYS A 236 -22.29 0.79 10.27
C LYS A 236 -23.60 0.59 11.01
N ALA A 237 -24.70 1.01 10.40
CA ALA A 237 -26.03 0.90 10.99
C ALA A 237 -27.13 0.83 9.92
N PHE A 238 -28.23 0.17 10.27
CA PHE A 238 -29.50 0.24 9.54
C PHE A 238 -30.37 1.30 10.23
N VAL A 239 -30.67 2.39 9.53
CA VAL A 239 -31.18 3.63 10.12
C VAL A 239 -32.70 3.71 10.05
N ALA A 240 -33.30 3.23 8.96
CA ALA A 240 -34.74 3.22 8.75
C ALA A 240 -35.13 2.11 7.78
N GLU A 241 -36.35 1.59 7.94
CA GLU A 241 -36.96 0.64 7.00
C GLU A 241 -38.18 1.26 6.33
N SER A 242 -38.22 1.16 5.00
CA SER A 242 -39.33 1.64 4.18
C SER A 242 -39.84 3.04 4.58
N PRO A 243 -38.97 4.04 4.76
CA PRO A 243 -39.39 5.33 5.26
C PRO A 243 -40.31 6.04 4.25
N ALA A 244 -41.32 6.75 4.75
CA ALA A 244 -42.28 7.48 3.91
C ALA A 244 -41.62 8.58 3.06
N THR A 245 -40.51 9.16 3.54
CA THR A 245 -39.69 10.13 2.81
C THR A 245 -38.22 9.81 2.95
N ARG A 246 -37.44 10.11 1.92
CA ARG A 246 -35.98 9.88 1.85
C ARG A 246 -35.16 11.17 1.98
N ALA A 247 -35.83 12.33 2.01
CA ALA A 247 -35.19 13.64 1.95
C ALA A 247 -34.33 13.95 3.19
N SER A 248 -34.72 13.46 4.38
CA SER A 248 -33.95 13.63 5.64
C SER A 248 -32.54 13.03 5.57
N TRP A 249 -32.30 12.10 4.64
CA TRP A 249 -31.02 11.45 4.40
C TRP A 249 -30.37 11.88 3.07
N GLY A 250 -30.94 12.86 2.35
CA GLY A 250 -30.44 13.31 1.05
C GLY A 250 -30.56 12.28 -0.08
N LEU A 251 -31.45 11.29 0.08
CA LEU A 251 -31.64 10.17 -0.84
C LEU A 251 -32.74 10.44 -1.90
N ASP A 252 -33.30 11.65 -1.90
CA ASP A 252 -34.16 12.20 -2.95
C ASP A 252 -33.34 12.74 -4.14
N ARG A 253 -32.10 13.16 -3.90
CA ARG A 253 -31.11 13.56 -4.93
C ARG A 253 -29.74 12.91 -4.66
N PRO A 254 -29.66 11.57 -4.71
CA PRO A 254 -28.45 10.86 -4.35
C PRO A 254 -27.36 10.99 -5.42
N VAL A 255 -26.11 10.80 -5.01
CA VAL A 255 -25.05 10.36 -5.92
C VAL A 255 -25.26 8.87 -6.18
N ARG A 256 -25.40 8.49 -7.45
CA ARG A 256 -25.60 7.11 -7.88
C ARG A 256 -24.26 6.53 -8.35
N VAL A 257 -23.85 5.42 -7.77
CA VAL A 257 -22.71 4.61 -8.20
C VAL A 257 -23.21 3.27 -8.69
N SER A 258 -22.91 2.93 -9.93
CA SER A 258 -23.25 1.63 -10.54
C SER A 258 -21.97 0.90 -10.91
N VAL A 259 -21.81 -0.35 -10.45
CA VAL A 259 -20.67 -1.22 -10.80
C VAL A 259 -21.16 -2.31 -11.75
N HIS A 260 -20.48 -2.46 -12.88
CA HIS A 260 -20.76 -3.47 -13.90
C HIS A 260 -19.78 -4.62 -13.78
N THR A 261 -20.31 -5.84 -13.71
CA THR A 261 -19.51 -7.08 -13.67
C THR A 261 -19.93 -8.05 -14.78
N GLY A 262 -19.03 -8.92 -15.20
CA GLY A 262 -19.30 -9.95 -16.21
C GLY A 262 -19.39 -9.41 -17.65
N LYS A 263 -19.57 -10.31 -18.61
CA LYS A 263 -19.66 -10.00 -20.05
C LYS A 263 -20.87 -10.69 -20.66
N ASP A 264 -21.41 -10.11 -21.73
CA ASP A 264 -22.54 -10.66 -22.48
C ASP A 264 -23.70 -11.11 -21.58
N LYS A 265 -24.01 -12.41 -21.58
CA LYS A 265 -25.11 -13.01 -20.81
C LYS A 265 -24.88 -13.06 -19.30
N SER A 266 -23.65 -12.86 -18.81
CA SER A 266 -23.33 -12.78 -17.37
C SER A 266 -23.24 -11.35 -16.85
N ARG A 267 -23.56 -10.34 -17.67
CA ARG A 267 -23.51 -8.93 -17.27
C ARG A 267 -24.49 -8.68 -16.12
N ALA A 268 -23.97 -8.14 -15.02
CA ALA A 268 -24.75 -7.69 -13.88
C ALA A 268 -24.35 -6.25 -13.51
N THR A 269 -25.34 -5.46 -13.11
CA THR A 269 -25.14 -4.10 -12.61
C THR A 269 -25.64 -4.03 -11.18
N ARG A 270 -24.82 -3.47 -10.28
CA ARG A 270 -25.20 -3.26 -8.89
C ARG A 270 -25.05 -1.79 -8.56
N THR A 271 -26.09 -1.19 -8.00
CA THR A 271 -26.15 0.25 -7.78
C THR A 271 -26.29 0.59 -6.30
N LEU A 272 -25.51 1.57 -5.87
CA LEU A 272 -25.60 2.22 -4.57
C LEU A 272 -26.01 3.68 -4.75
N LEU A 273 -26.99 4.12 -3.98
CA LEU A 273 -27.41 5.51 -3.86
C LEU A 273 -26.80 6.08 -2.59
N LEU A 274 -26.00 7.13 -2.72
CA LEU A 274 -25.34 7.83 -1.61
C LEU A 274 -26.02 9.18 -1.41
N GLY A 275 -26.53 9.41 -0.21
CA GLY A 275 -27.19 10.64 0.18
C GLY A 275 -26.25 11.58 0.94
N ARG A 276 -26.77 12.18 2.01
CA ARG A 276 -26.08 13.20 2.81
C ARG A 276 -24.98 12.59 3.68
N LEU A 277 -23.86 13.30 3.80
CA LEU A 277 -22.82 13.04 4.79
C LEU A 277 -23.26 13.50 6.18
N ASP A 278 -22.92 12.74 7.20
CA ASP A 278 -23.18 13.01 8.62
C ASP A 278 -21.84 13.05 9.35
N ASP A 279 -21.28 14.26 9.48
CA ASP A 279 -19.96 14.48 10.08
C ASP A 279 -19.90 14.06 11.56
N GLN A 280 -21.03 14.19 12.28
CA GLN A 280 -21.12 13.78 13.69
C GLN A 280 -21.00 12.26 13.83
N LYS A 281 -21.65 11.51 12.93
CA LYS A 281 -21.58 10.05 12.90
C LYS A 281 -20.41 9.50 12.09
N LYS A 282 -19.60 10.38 11.47
CA LYS A 282 -18.52 10.02 10.54
C LYS A 282 -19.00 9.02 9.49
N GLY A 283 -20.12 9.34 8.83
CA GLY A 283 -20.76 8.39 7.92
C GLY A 283 -21.56 9.05 6.82
N VAL A 284 -21.90 8.28 5.79
CA VAL A 284 -22.76 8.71 4.68
C VAL A 284 -24.01 7.85 4.64
N TYR A 285 -25.18 8.48 4.50
CA TYR A 285 -26.42 7.73 4.33
C TYR A 285 -26.49 7.12 2.93
N ALA A 286 -27.01 5.91 2.82
CA ALA A 286 -27.08 5.21 1.54
C ALA A 286 -28.30 4.28 1.41
N MET A 287 -28.61 3.87 0.18
CA MET A 287 -29.53 2.78 -0.13
C MET A 287 -28.98 1.94 -1.27
N ARG A 288 -29.14 0.62 -1.17
CA ARG A 288 -28.94 -0.27 -2.32
C ARG A 288 -30.16 -0.14 -3.24
N GLU A 289 -29.94 -0.03 -4.53
CA GLU A 289 -31.05 0.07 -5.48
C GLU A 289 -31.91 -1.21 -5.45
N GLY A 290 -33.23 -1.04 -5.41
CA GLY A 290 -34.20 -2.12 -5.28
C GLY A 290 -34.49 -2.56 -3.83
N GLU A 291 -33.75 -2.06 -2.84
CA GLU A 291 -34.00 -2.34 -1.41
C GLU A 291 -34.69 -1.16 -0.70
N SER A 292 -35.34 -1.43 0.43
CA SER A 292 -36.11 -0.45 1.22
C SER A 292 -35.38 0.15 2.41
N SER A 293 -34.21 -0.40 2.77
CA SER A 293 -33.49 -0.01 3.98
C SER A 293 -32.57 1.19 3.73
N VAL A 294 -32.63 2.18 4.64
CA VAL A 294 -31.65 3.26 4.70
C VAL A 294 -30.47 2.81 5.57
N LEU A 295 -29.28 2.92 5.00
CA LEU A 295 -28.02 2.48 5.60
C LEU A 295 -27.21 3.69 6.05
N LEU A 296 -26.40 3.53 7.09
CA LEU A 296 -25.28 4.42 7.39
C LEU A 296 -23.99 3.68 7.05
N LEU A 297 -23.22 4.23 6.13
CA LEU A 297 -21.92 3.72 5.70
C LEU A 297 -20.80 4.53 6.34
N PRO A 298 -19.57 3.99 6.42
CA PRO A 298 -18.39 4.79 6.74
C PRO A 298 -18.20 5.97 5.76
N ASP A 299 -17.79 7.13 6.26
CA ASP A 299 -17.51 8.36 5.49
C ASP A 299 -16.39 8.17 4.46
N GLU A 300 -15.43 7.29 4.73
CA GLU A 300 -14.41 6.84 3.79
C GLU A 300 -14.97 6.34 2.44
N VAL A 301 -16.19 5.78 2.41
CA VAL A 301 -16.87 5.40 1.14
C VAL A 301 -17.19 6.65 0.32
N TRP A 302 -17.65 7.71 0.98
CA TRP A 302 -17.88 9.00 0.34
C TRP A 302 -16.57 9.61 -0.15
N HIS A 303 -15.52 9.61 0.67
CA HIS A 303 -14.25 10.25 0.31
C HIS A 303 -13.49 9.52 -0.81
N ALA A 304 -13.60 8.19 -0.91
CA ALA A 304 -12.97 7.40 -1.97
C ALA A 304 -13.65 7.53 -3.34
N MET A 305 -14.88 8.05 -3.40
CA MET A 305 -15.66 8.09 -4.65
C MET A 305 -15.12 9.12 -5.67
N PRO A 306 -14.74 8.71 -6.88
CA PRO A 306 -14.32 9.62 -7.95
C PRO A 306 -15.54 10.32 -8.57
N ARG A 307 -15.98 11.42 -7.95
CA ARG A 307 -17.18 12.15 -8.38
C ARG A 307 -17.02 12.97 -9.67
N THR A 308 -15.80 13.20 -10.14
CA THR A 308 -15.54 14.04 -11.31
C THR A 308 -14.49 13.43 -12.23
N VAL A 309 -14.57 13.77 -13.52
CA VAL A 309 -13.56 13.42 -14.54
C VAL A 309 -12.17 13.91 -14.11
N ALA A 310 -12.06 15.13 -13.58
CA ALA A 310 -10.78 15.69 -13.13
C ALA A 310 -10.14 14.89 -11.98
N THR A 311 -10.97 14.28 -11.12
CA THR A 311 -10.48 13.39 -10.06
C THR A 311 -10.03 12.06 -10.63
N ALA A 312 -10.83 11.45 -11.52
CA ALA A 312 -10.64 10.09 -12.01
C ALA A 312 -9.61 9.93 -13.14
N ARG A 313 -9.32 11.00 -13.89
CA ARG A 313 -8.39 10.95 -15.02
C ARG A 313 -6.95 10.74 -14.54
N ASP A 314 -6.14 10.09 -15.38
CA ASP A 314 -4.70 9.99 -15.17
C ASP A 314 -4.09 11.41 -15.18
N LYS A 315 -3.23 11.66 -14.18
CA LYS A 315 -2.57 12.95 -13.94
C LYS A 315 -1.08 12.90 -14.28
N THR A 316 -0.59 11.81 -14.85
CA THR A 316 0.79 11.67 -15.28
C THR A 316 1.07 12.63 -16.44
N VAL A 317 2.05 13.52 -16.25
CA VAL A 317 2.40 14.53 -17.27
C VAL A 317 3.26 13.95 -18.38
N VAL A 318 4.18 13.06 -18.03
CA VAL A 318 5.05 12.37 -18.97
C VAL A 318 5.23 10.92 -18.52
N ASP A 319 4.99 9.99 -19.43
CA ASP A 319 5.28 8.57 -19.20
C ASP A 319 6.52 8.15 -19.99
N PHE A 320 7.41 7.42 -19.31
CA PHE A 320 8.62 6.88 -19.89
C PHE A 320 9.20 5.74 -19.04
N ASP A 321 9.90 4.83 -19.72
CA ASP A 321 10.67 3.77 -19.09
C ASP A 321 12.07 4.29 -18.73
N ARG A 322 12.34 4.40 -17.43
CA ARG A 322 13.61 4.91 -16.86
C ARG A 322 14.82 4.11 -17.34
N ASP A 323 14.67 2.80 -17.50
CA ASP A 323 15.80 1.93 -17.83
C ASP A 323 16.22 2.11 -19.28
N LYS A 324 15.27 2.45 -20.14
CA LYS A 324 15.49 2.79 -21.56
C LYS A 324 16.04 4.19 -21.78
N VAL A 325 16.03 5.10 -20.80
CA VAL A 325 16.60 6.44 -21.01
C VAL A 325 18.12 6.34 -21.17
N LYS A 326 18.62 6.86 -22.30
CA LYS A 326 20.04 6.90 -22.66
C LYS A 326 20.66 8.29 -22.57
N ARG A 327 19.85 9.34 -22.70
CA ARG A 327 20.32 10.74 -22.65
C ARG A 327 19.24 11.65 -22.06
N ILE A 328 19.69 12.61 -21.26
CA ILE A 328 18.89 13.68 -20.68
C ILE A 328 19.57 15.00 -21.06
N ASP A 329 18.83 15.89 -21.71
CA ASP A 329 19.23 17.26 -21.95
C ASP A 329 18.39 18.17 -21.06
N VAL A 330 19.04 19.00 -20.25
CA VAL A 330 18.38 20.00 -19.41
C VAL A 330 18.83 21.38 -19.85
N GLU A 331 17.89 22.25 -20.15
CA GLU A 331 18.13 23.67 -20.43
C GLU A 331 17.32 24.51 -19.45
N SER A 332 17.97 25.44 -18.78
CA SER A 332 17.33 26.39 -17.86
C SER A 332 18.09 27.72 -17.83
N ALA A 333 17.64 28.67 -17.00
CA ALA A 333 18.39 29.89 -16.70
C ALA A 333 19.80 29.62 -16.12
N LYS A 334 20.07 28.42 -15.59
CA LYS A 334 21.41 28.01 -15.11
C LYS A 334 22.33 27.49 -16.23
N GLY A 335 21.87 27.46 -17.47
CA GLY A 335 22.60 26.94 -18.63
C GLY A 335 22.05 25.61 -19.13
N ALA A 336 22.72 25.06 -20.15
CA ALA A 336 22.41 23.79 -20.77
C ALA A 336 23.40 22.70 -20.32
N VAL A 337 22.90 21.50 -20.06
CA VAL A 337 23.71 20.33 -19.71
C VAL A 337 23.13 19.07 -20.35
N THR A 338 24.01 18.25 -20.91
CA THR A 338 23.66 16.95 -21.48
C THR A 338 24.34 15.85 -20.69
N VAL A 339 23.55 14.94 -20.11
CA VAL A 339 24.05 13.68 -19.54
C VAL A 339 23.63 12.49 -20.39
N ALA A 340 24.57 11.60 -20.69
CA ALA A 340 24.35 10.39 -21.48
C ALA A 340 24.89 9.15 -20.75
N LYS A 341 24.26 7.99 -20.96
CA LYS A 341 24.74 6.71 -20.45
C LYS A 341 25.88 6.19 -21.33
N GLU A 342 27.06 6.01 -20.74
CA GLU A 342 28.22 5.35 -21.34
C GLU A 342 28.64 4.20 -20.43
N GLY A 343 28.72 2.97 -20.96
CA GLY A 343 29.09 1.79 -20.18
C GLY A 343 28.16 1.51 -18.99
N GLY A 344 26.89 1.95 -19.06
CA GLY A 344 25.91 1.82 -17.97
C GLY A 344 25.93 2.93 -16.92
N THR A 345 26.84 3.90 -17.02
CA THR A 345 26.94 5.03 -16.09
C THR A 345 26.65 6.35 -16.78
N TRP A 346 26.05 7.31 -16.06
CA TRP A 346 25.85 8.66 -16.57
C TRP A 346 27.18 9.40 -16.66
N ARG A 347 27.40 10.09 -17.78
CA ARG A 347 28.47 11.06 -17.98
C ARG A 347 27.90 12.34 -18.53
N ILE A 348 28.50 13.48 -18.17
CA ILE A 348 28.19 14.73 -18.84
C ILE A 348 28.97 14.74 -20.15
N THR A 349 28.29 14.98 -21.25
CA THR A 349 28.88 15.04 -22.60
C THR A 349 28.88 16.45 -23.18
N ALA A 350 28.06 17.36 -22.64
CA ALA A 350 28.07 18.78 -22.94
C ALA A 350 27.67 19.60 -21.70
N PRO A 351 28.21 20.82 -21.51
CA PRO A 351 29.06 21.57 -22.44
C PRO A 351 30.52 21.07 -22.53
N GLU A 352 30.94 20.25 -21.57
CA GLU A 352 32.27 19.62 -21.53
C GLU A 352 32.15 18.18 -21.01
N ALA A 353 33.11 17.32 -21.37
CA ALA A 353 33.11 15.93 -20.94
C ALA A 353 33.52 15.80 -19.47
N LEU A 354 32.59 15.42 -18.60
CA LEU A 354 32.82 15.25 -17.15
C LEU A 354 32.18 13.98 -16.61
N LEU A 355 32.62 13.55 -15.43
CA LEU A 355 31.90 12.57 -14.64
C LEU A 355 30.57 13.18 -14.16
N ALA A 356 29.47 12.45 -14.33
CA ALA A 356 28.18 12.84 -13.77
C ALA A 356 27.97 12.19 -12.40
N ASP A 357 27.28 12.89 -11.51
CA ASP A 357 26.73 12.31 -10.31
C ASP A 357 25.53 11.42 -10.69
N GLN A 358 25.63 10.13 -10.37
CA GLN A 358 24.64 9.13 -10.74
C GLN A 358 23.30 9.33 -10.00
N VAL A 359 23.36 9.84 -8.77
CA VAL A 359 22.19 10.09 -7.93
C VAL A 359 21.45 11.31 -8.47
N GLU A 360 22.16 12.40 -8.77
CA GLU A 360 21.54 13.62 -9.31
C GLU A 360 20.94 13.41 -10.71
N ALA A 361 21.63 12.69 -11.59
CA ALA A 361 21.08 12.31 -12.90
C ALA A 361 19.82 11.44 -12.75
N GLY A 362 19.84 10.47 -11.83
CA GLY A 362 18.67 9.65 -11.48
C GLY A 362 17.52 10.47 -10.88
N ALA A 363 17.83 11.48 -10.07
CA ALA A 363 16.84 12.35 -9.45
C ALA A 363 16.06 13.17 -10.48
N VAL A 364 16.69 13.62 -11.57
CA VAL A 364 15.97 14.29 -12.68
C VAL A 364 14.88 13.38 -13.26
N LEU A 365 15.21 12.12 -13.55
CA LEU A 365 14.23 11.15 -14.06
C LEU A 365 13.12 10.88 -13.04
N PHE A 366 13.48 10.74 -11.77
CA PHE A 366 12.52 10.53 -10.70
C PHE A 366 11.53 11.71 -10.61
N LYS A 367 12.03 12.95 -10.60
CA LYS A 367 11.21 14.17 -10.53
C LYS A 367 10.30 14.36 -11.73
N LEU A 368 10.75 14.00 -12.94
CA LEU A 368 9.87 13.99 -14.12
C LEU A 368 8.74 12.97 -13.98
N LYS A 369 9.02 11.77 -13.45
CA LYS A 369 8.02 10.72 -13.25
C LYS A 369 7.02 11.06 -12.14
N GLU A 370 7.45 11.80 -11.12
CA GLU A 370 6.59 12.33 -10.06
C GLU A 370 5.79 13.57 -10.48
N LEU A 371 6.02 14.10 -11.68
CA LEU A 371 5.31 15.28 -12.16
C LEU A 371 3.84 14.94 -12.43
N LYS A 372 2.95 15.45 -11.57
CA LYS A 372 1.51 15.23 -11.63
C LYS A 372 0.75 16.52 -11.93
N ALA A 373 -0.19 16.42 -12.86
CA ALA A 373 -1.10 17.50 -13.20
C ALA A 373 -2.04 17.82 -12.04
N GLN A 374 -2.07 19.09 -11.63
CA GLN A 374 -3.04 19.66 -10.70
C GLN A 374 -4.31 20.13 -11.42
N ALA A 375 -4.19 20.50 -12.70
CA ALA A 375 -5.29 20.84 -13.60
C ALA A 375 -4.86 20.68 -15.06
N PHE A 376 -5.83 20.54 -15.96
CA PHE A 376 -5.62 20.46 -17.41
C PHE A 376 -6.18 21.74 -18.06
N LEU A 377 -5.35 22.43 -18.82
CA LEU A 377 -5.70 23.68 -19.51
C LEU A 377 -6.08 23.42 -20.97
N SER A 378 -5.43 22.45 -21.61
CA SER A 378 -5.80 21.90 -22.92
C SER A 378 -5.47 20.41 -22.98
N GLU A 379 -6.18 19.67 -23.82
CA GLU A 379 -5.92 18.25 -24.08
C GLU A 379 -4.82 18.03 -25.13
N ASP A 380 -4.41 19.10 -25.82
CA ASP A 380 -3.46 19.10 -26.93
C ASP A 380 -2.38 20.18 -26.77
N ALA A 381 -1.53 20.31 -27.79
CA ALA A 381 -0.44 21.29 -27.84
C ALA A 381 -0.88 22.75 -28.10
N SER A 382 -2.18 23.05 -28.25
CA SER A 382 -2.67 24.35 -28.71
C SER A 382 -2.23 25.54 -27.84
N LEU A 383 -2.07 25.33 -26.53
CA LEU A 383 -1.64 26.36 -25.59
C LEU A 383 -0.11 26.49 -25.46
N ILE A 384 0.68 25.58 -26.05
CA ILE A 384 2.14 25.60 -25.95
C ILE A 384 2.73 26.92 -26.49
N PRO A 385 2.39 27.42 -27.70
CA PRO A 385 2.98 28.66 -28.20
C PRO A 385 2.75 29.87 -27.29
N ARG A 386 1.61 29.91 -26.61
CA ARG A 386 1.21 31.01 -25.73
C ARG A 386 1.81 30.91 -24.32
N LEU A 387 1.76 29.73 -23.70
CA LEU A 387 2.11 29.55 -22.29
C LEU A 387 3.51 28.96 -22.08
N LEU A 388 4.02 28.22 -23.06
CA LEU A 388 5.29 27.47 -23.00
C LEU A 388 6.22 27.76 -24.19
N GLY A 389 5.93 28.81 -24.97
CA GLY A 389 6.75 29.21 -26.13
C GLY A 389 8.13 29.75 -25.72
N LYS A 390 8.26 30.21 -24.46
CA LYS A 390 9.52 30.59 -23.81
C LYS A 390 9.61 29.83 -22.47
N PRO A 391 9.96 28.54 -22.50
CA PRO A 391 10.05 27.75 -21.29
C PRO A 391 11.21 28.23 -20.41
N GLU A 392 11.01 28.19 -19.09
CA GLU A 392 12.07 28.42 -18.10
C GLU A 392 12.94 27.18 -17.89
N VAL A 393 12.34 26.00 -18.07
CA VAL A 393 13.03 24.72 -18.05
C VAL A 393 12.56 23.86 -19.22
N ARG A 394 13.52 23.27 -19.92
CA ARG A 394 13.29 22.27 -20.96
C ARG A 394 14.08 21.02 -20.58
N VAL A 395 13.39 19.89 -20.45
CA VAL A 395 14.03 18.60 -20.21
C VAL A 395 13.69 17.65 -21.35
N THR A 396 14.69 17.19 -22.08
CA THR A 396 14.54 16.27 -23.20
C THR A 396 15.10 14.90 -22.86
N LEU A 397 14.29 13.87 -23.04
CA LEU A 397 14.66 12.47 -22.81
C LEU A 397 14.81 11.75 -24.15
N THR A 398 15.96 11.12 -24.36
CA THR A 398 16.17 10.17 -25.47
C THR A 398 16.16 8.75 -24.90
N GLN A 399 15.27 7.91 -25.43
CA GLN A 399 15.08 6.52 -24.99
C GLN A 399 15.44 5.51 -26.07
N ASP A 400 15.87 4.33 -25.65
CA ASP A 400 16.10 3.21 -26.54
C ASP A 400 14.79 2.74 -27.20
N GLY A 401 14.84 2.56 -28.52
CA GLY A 401 13.68 2.15 -29.32
C GLY A 401 12.61 3.24 -29.55
N ALA A 402 12.76 4.44 -28.98
CA ALA A 402 11.88 5.56 -29.27
C ALA A 402 12.27 6.23 -30.61
N LYS A 403 11.29 6.54 -31.47
CA LYS A 403 11.53 7.20 -32.75
C LYS A 403 11.99 8.65 -32.60
N GLU A 404 11.43 9.35 -31.62
CA GLU A 404 11.70 10.76 -31.33
C GLU A 404 11.88 10.95 -29.82
N PRO A 405 12.72 11.92 -29.41
CA PRO A 405 12.88 12.25 -28.01
C PRO A 405 11.61 12.89 -27.43
N THR A 406 11.43 12.78 -26.12
CA THR A 406 10.32 13.41 -25.39
C THR A 406 10.81 14.64 -24.66
N THR A 407 10.29 15.82 -25.01
CA THR A 407 10.66 17.09 -24.36
C THR A 407 9.53 17.60 -23.48
N VAL A 408 9.81 17.74 -22.19
CA VAL A 408 8.93 18.38 -21.20
C VAL A 408 9.34 19.85 -21.08
N LEU A 409 8.36 20.74 -21.16
CA LEU A 409 8.50 22.19 -21.04
C LEU A 409 7.87 22.65 -19.72
N LEU A 410 8.53 23.53 -18.97
CA LEU A 410 7.98 24.19 -17.79
C LEU A 410 8.16 25.71 -17.86
N ALA A 411 7.17 26.45 -17.37
CA ALA A 411 7.24 27.91 -17.22
C ALA A 411 6.41 28.37 -16.01
N SER A 412 6.78 29.50 -15.40
CA SER A 412 6.04 30.05 -14.27
C SER A 412 4.60 30.36 -14.66
N SER A 413 3.67 30.13 -13.72
CA SER A 413 2.28 30.52 -13.84
C SER A 413 1.91 31.56 -12.78
N THR A 414 0.94 32.41 -13.10
CA THR A 414 0.29 33.29 -12.12
C THR A 414 -0.81 32.57 -11.35
N GLU A 415 -1.16 31.34 -11.74
CA GLU A 415 -2.19 30.54 -11.08
C GLU A 415 -1.70 29.93 -9.77
N LYS A 416 -2.67 29.68 -8.88
CA LYS A 416 -2.47 28.94 -7.64
C LYS A 416 -3.47 27.80 -7.55
N ARG A 417 -3.05 26.67 -7.00
CA ARG A 417 -3.92 25.51 -6.71
C ARG A 417 -3.82 25.15 -5.24
N GLY A 418 -4.97 25.10 -4.55
CA GLY A 418 -5.00 24.89 -3.09
C GLY A 418 -4.22 25.95 -2.31
N GLY A 419 -4.17 27.19 -2.81
CA GLY A 419 -3.39 28.29 -2.21
C GLY A 419 -1.88 28.25 -2.50
N LYS A 420 -1.36 27.19 -3.12
CA LYS A 420 0.06 27.03 -3.46
C LYS A 420 0.35 27.52 -4.89
N PRO A 421 1.54 28.09 -5.16
CA PRO A 421 1.96 28.46 -6.51
C PRO A 421 1.98 27.25 -7.47
N SER A 422 1.59 27.48 -8.71
CA SER A 422 1.65 26.48 -9.78
C SER A 422 2.58 26.92 -10.92
N ALA A 423 2.98 25.97 -11.76
CA ALA A 423 3.69 26.21 -13.02
C ALA A 423 2.92 25.60 -14.18
N TYR A 424 3.08 26.15 -15.38
CA TYR A 424 2.65 25.48 -16.60
C TYR A 424 3.63 24.36 -16.94
N ALA A 425 3.11 23.21 -17.38
CA ALA A 425 3.90 22.15 -17.97
C ALA A 425 3.22 21.56 -19.21
N GLY A 426 4.01 20.98 -20.11
CA GLY A 426 3.48 20.28 -21.28
C GLY A 426 4.56 19.56 -22.08
N ILE A 427 4.14 18.59 -22.90
CA ILE A 427 5.04 17.87 -23.81
C ILE A 427 5.11 18.64 -25.13
N ALA A 428 6.32 19.02 -25.55
CA ALA A 428 6.54 19.73 -26.80
C ALA A 428 5.89 19.01 -27.99
N GLY A 429 5.11 19.76 -28.79
CA GLY A 429 4.43 19.27 -29.98
C GLY A 429 3.22 18.34 -29.75
N ARG A 430 3.01 17.84 -28.53
CA ARG A 430 1.94 16.87 -28.21
C ARG A 430 0.89 17.39 -27.21
N GLY A 431 1.29 18.17 -26.21
CA GLY A 431 0.44 18.44 -25.05
C GLY A 431 0.26 17.19 -24.17
N PRO A 432 -0.73 17.17 -23.26
CA PRO A 432 -1.59 18.29 -22.87
C PRO A 432 -0.79 19.46 -22.27
N VAL A 433 -1.43 20.62 -22.12
CA VAL A 433 -0.90 21.70 -21.29
C VAL A 433 -1.60 21.68 -19.94
N VAL A 434 -0.83 21.59 -18.87
CA VAL A 434 -1.31 21.35 -17.51
C VAL A 434 -0.73 22.37 -16.53
N LEU A 435 -1.33 22.44 -15.35
CA LEU A 435 -0.71 23.04 -14.18
C LEU A 435 -0.07 21.95 -13.32
N VAL A 436 1.12 22.24 -12.81
CA VAL A 436 1.88 21.40 -11.88
C VAL A 436 2.33 22.23 -10.68
N ASP A 437 2.90 21.59 -9.67
CA ASP A 437 3.52 22.31 -8.55
C ASP A 437 4.68 23.19 -9.06
N ALA A 438 4.72 24.46 -8.65
CA ALA A 438 5.75 25.40 -9.09
C ALA A 438 7.18 24.98 -8.69
N GLN A 439 7.33 24.18 -7.62
CA GLN A 439 8.61 23.63 -7.17
C GLN A 439 9.29 22.80 -8.27
N ALA A 440 8.54 22.24 -9.22
CA ALA A 440 9.08 21.49 -10.35
C ALA A 440 10.08 22.31 -11.20
N ILE A 441 9.89 23.63 -11.32
CA ILE A 441 10.84 24.51 -12.03
C ILE A 441 12.20 24.48 -11.33
N ALA A 442 12.23 24.67 -10.01
CA ALA A 442 13.46 24.67 -9.24
C ALA A 442 14.11 23.28 -9.20
N ASP A 443 13.31 22.22 -9.00
CA ASP A 443 13.77 20.83 -8.92
C ASP A 443 14.42 20.35 -10.23
N LEU A 444 13.91 20.82 -11.39
CA LEU A 444 14.40 20.43 -12.72
C LEU A 444 15.39 21.44 -13.34
N SER A 445 15.55 22.63 -12.75
CA SER A 445 16.59 23.60 -13.16
C SER A 445 17.98 23.14 -12.70
N LYS A 446 18.53 22.16 -13.41
CA LYS A 446 19.87 21.60 -13.15
C LYS A 446 20.91 22.23 -14.06
N SER A 447 22.07 22.53 -13.48
CA SER A 447 23.27 23.00 -14.19
C SER A 447 24.30 21.89 -14.38
N VAL A 448 25.35 22.16 -15.15
CA VAL A 448 26.54 21.29 -15.22
C VAL A 448 27.16 21.04 -13.85
N THR A 449 27.15 22.05 -12.96
CA THR A 449 27.67 21.94 -11.59
C THR A 449 26.78 21.06 -10.71
N ASP A 450 25.46 21.14 -10.89
CA ASP A 450 24.50 20.33 -10.12
C ASP A 450 24.59 18.85 -10.49
N LEU A 451 24.82 18.54 -11.78
CA LEU A 451 24.84 17.16 -12.30
C LEU A 451 26.22 16.51 -12.33
N ARG A 452 27.32 17.24 -12.16
CA ARG A 452 28.66 16.64 -12.18
C ARG A 452 28.98 15.94 -10.87
N ASP A 453 29.87 14.95 -10.94
CA ASP A 453 30.44 14.38 -9.73
C ASP A 453 31.24 15.46 -9.00
N ARG A 454 30.81 15.74 -7.77
CA ARG A 454 31.43 16.74 -6.88
C ARG A 454 32.32 16.11 -5.82
N THR A 455 32.63 14.83 -5.93
CA THR A 455 33.59 14.16 -5.05
C THR A 455 34.98 14.75 -5.30
N LEU A 456 35.68 15.16 -4.23
CA LEU A 456 36.97 15.85 -4.38
C LEU A 456 38.07 14.89 -4.86
N VAL A 457 38.08 13.66 -4.32
CA VAL A 457 39.01 12.60 -4.70
C VAL A 457 38.24 11.45 -5.36
N SER A 458 37.78 11.68 -6.59
CA SER A 458 37.01 10.67 -7.35
C SER A 458 37.80 9.37 -7.51
N GLY A 459 37.13 8.24 -7.25
CA GLY A 459 37.72 6.89 -7.37
C GLY A 459 38.61 6.46 -6.21
N LEU A 460 38.62 7.20 -5.08
CA LEU A 460 39.34 6.78 -3.88
C LEU A 460 38.72 5.53 -3.25
N GLU A 461 39.42 4.40 -3.36
CA GLU A 461 39.08 3.15 -2.69
C GLU A 461 39.94 2.97 -1.43
N PRO A 462 39.34 2.93 -0.22
CA PRO A 462 40.10 2.86 1.04
C PRO A 462 41.09 1.69 1.12
N LYS A 463 40.77 0.55 0.50
CA LYS A 463 41.62 -0.65 0.47
C LYS A 463 42.95 -0.45 -0.27
N ASP A 464 42.99 0.49 -1.22
CA ASP A 464 44.17 0.79 -2.03
C ASP A 464 45.16 1.69 -1.28
N VAL A 465 44.71 2.35 -0.22
CA VAL A 465 45.56 3.18 0.65
C VAL A 465 46.33 2.28 1.62
N LYS A 466 47.65 2.28 1.47
CA LYS A 466 48.58 1.52 2.32
C LYS A 466 49.44 2.40 3.22
N ARG A 467 49.70 3.64 2.83
CA ARG A 467 50.33 4.64 3.70
C ARG A 467 49.58 5.95 3.62
N MET A 468 49.55 6.68 4.72
CA MET A 468 48.95 8.00 4.79
C MET A 468 49.87 8.94 5.59
N ARG A 469 50.21 10.08 5.00
CA ARG A 469 50.94 11.15 5.66
C ARG A 469 49.95 12.25 6.02
N ILE A 470 49.88 12.62 7.29
CA ILE A 470 48.96 13.64 7.82
C ILE A 470 49.80 14.73 8.48
N LYS A 471 49.67 15.95 7.97
CA LYS A 471 50.35 17.14 8.47
C LYS A 471 49.33 18.18 8.92
N SER A 472 49.56 18.76 10.10
CA SER A 472 48.73 19.79 10.72
C SER A 472 49.67 20.73 11.48
N GLY A 473 49.72 21.99 11.03
CA GLY A 473 50.78 22.92 11.42
C GLY A 473 52.18 22.40 11.04
N GLU A 474 53.12 22.45 11.98
CA GLU A 474 54.50 21.95 11.78
C GLU A 474 54.66 20.44 12.05
N LYS A 475 53.63 19.81 12.63
CA LYS A 475 53.69 18.40 13.01
C LYS A 475 53.30 17.52 11.82
N THR A 476 53.90 16.34 11.74
CA THR A 476 53.59 15.33 10.71
C THR A 476 53.55 13.95 11.35
N VAL A 477 52.58 13.15 10.91
CA VAL A 477 52.48 11.72 11.24
C VAL A 477 52.44 10.94 9.94
N LEU A 478 53.26 9.89 9.85
CA LEU A 478 53.20 8.91 8.77
C LEU A 478 52.67 7.61 9.35
N VAL A 479 51.58 7.08 8.79
CA VAL A 479 51.04 5.78 9.15
C VAL A 479 51.08 4.81 7.99
N GLU A 480 51.24 3.53 8.30
CA GLU A 480 51.25 2.41 7.36
C GLU A 480 50.22 1.36 7.79
N ARG A 481 49.46 0.84 6.82
CA ARG A 481 48.44 -0.16 7.03
C ARG A 481 49.08 -1.54 7.14
N THR A 482 48.79 -2.25 8.22
CA THR A 482 49.24 -3.62 8.47
C THR A 482 48.03 -4.55 8.32
N GLY A 483 48.08 -5.46 7.35
CA GLY A 483 46.92 -6.29 7.00
C GLY A 483 45.76 -5.46 6.46
N ASP A 484 44.53 -5.83 6.83
CA ASP A 484 43.32 -5.23 6.28
C ASP A 484 42.72 -4.11 7.13
N ALA A 485 43.05 -4.01 8.42
CA ALA A 485 42.35 -3.11 9.35
C ALA A 485 43.25 -2.31 10.30
N GLU A 486 44.52 -2.69 10.46
CA GLU A 486 45.38 -2.05 11.46
C GLU A 486 46.28 -0.99 10.83
N TRP A 487 46.51 0.10 11.56
CA TRP A 487 47.48 1.12 11.19
C TRP A 487 48.61 1.17 12.22
N LYS A 488 49.84 1.40 11.74
CA LYS A 488 51.02 1.63 12.57
C LYS A 488 51.61 2.99 12.25
N ALA A 489 52.02 3.72 13.27
CA ALA A 489 52.79 4.93 13.11
C ALA A 489 54.23 4.57 12.74
N ILE A 490 54.76 5.25 11.73
CA ILE A 490 56.14 5.15 11.25
C ILE A 490 56.93 6.38 11.72
N GLU A 491 56.31 7.55 11.65
CA GLU A 491 56.85 8.84 12.11
C GLU A 491 55.80 9.57 12.96
N PRO A 492 56.21 10.37 13.97
CA PRO A 492 57.60 10.63 14.37
C PRO A 492 58.25 9.50 15.18
N LYS A 493 57.44 8.58 15.74
CA LYS A 493 57.90 7.41 16.50
C LYS A 493 57.19 6.17 15.98
N LYS A 494 57.95 5.08 15.78
CA LYS A 494 57.38 3.79 15.39
C LYS A 494 56.54 3.20 16.53
N GLY A 495 55.31 2.79 16.25
CA GLY A 495 54.38 2.25 17.25
C GLY A 495 52.99 1.94 16.69
N PRO A 496 52.06 1.45 17.52
CA PRO A 496 50.66 1.31 17.11
C PRO A 496 50.07 2.70 16.78
N ALA A 497 49.22 2.76 15.75
CA ALA A 497 48.37 3.92 15.50
C ALA A 497 46.94 3.61 15.95
N LYS A 498 46.18 4.66 16.27
CA LYS A 498 44.75 4.56 16.56
C LYS A 498 43.99 4.37 15.24
N SER A 499 43.86 3.12 14.78
CA SER A 499 43.32 2.78 13.46
C SER A 499 41.99 3.47 13.13
N THR A 500 41.08 3.57 14.10
CA THR A 500 39.79 4.26 13.92
C THR A 500 39.95 5.72 13.56
N LYS A 501 40.87 6.44 14.20
CA LYS A 501 41.15 7.86 13.92
C LYS A 501 41.83 8.07 12.58
N VAL A 502 42.69 7.12 12.18
CA VAL A 502 43.30 7.10 10.85
C VAL A 502 42.24 6.87 9.77
N ASP A 503 41.37 5.90 9.99
CA ASP A 503 40.25 5.59 9.09
C ASP A 503 39.25 6.76 9.01
N ASP A 504 38.94 7.45 10.12
CA ASP A 504 38.08 8.64 10.12
C ASP A 504 38.58 9.69 9.12
N VAL A 505 39.90 9.96 9.07
CA VAL A 505 40.51 10.88 8.10
C VAL A 505 40.36 10.35 6.67
N LEU A 506 40.60 9.06 6.45
CA LEU A 506 40.49 8.44 5.12
C LEU A 506 39.04 8.49 4.60
N TYR A 507 38.06 8.15 5.44
CA TYR A 507 36.64 8.20 5.08
C TYR A 507 36.13 9.62 4.92
N MET A 508 36.64 10.57 5.70
CA MET A 508 36.37 12.00 5.49
C MET A 508 36.79 12.43 4.08
N LEU A 509 38.02 12.11 3.65
CA LEU A 509 38.51 12.46 2.31
C LEU A 509 37.71 11.78 1.20
N ARG A 510 37.33 10.51 1.40
CA ARG A 510 36.49 9.76 0.45
C ARG A 510 35.10 10.39 0.28
N ALA A 511 34.51 10.84 1.38
CA ALA A 511 33.17 11.44 1.38
C ALA A 511 33.17 12.94 1.05
N LEU A 512 34.35 13.56 0.89
CA LEU A 512 34.46 15.00 0.74
C LEU A 512 33.91 15.47 -0.62
N ARG A 513 32.87 16.29 -0.56
CA ARG A 513 32.19 16.88 -1.72
C ARG A 513 32.26 18.39 -1.70
N TRP A 514 32.65 18.98 -2.83
CA TRP A 514 32.66 20.42 -2.99
C TRP A 514 31.30 20.99 -3.42
N ARG A 515 31.04 22.23 -3.03
CA ARG A 515 29.82 22.98 -3.33
C ARG A 515 30.01 23.94 -4.49
N GLY A 516 31.17 24.58 -4.54
CA GLY A 516 31.55 25.53 -5.58
C GLY A 516 33.05 25.52 -5.85
N ILE A 517 33.45 26.24 -6.89
CA ILE A 517 34.85 26.47 -7.24
C ILE A 517 35.14 27.93 -6.90
N ALA A 518 35.94 28.16 -5.87
CA ALA A 518 36.26 29.50 -5.38
C ALA A 518 37.33 30.18 -6.26
N ASP A 519 38.31 29.42 -6.72
CA ASP A 519 39.34 29.89 -7.64
C ASP A 519 39.71 28.76 -8.62
N PRO A 520 39.14 28.76 -9.84
CA PRO A 520 39.36 27.69 -10.81
C PRO A 520 40.82 27.55 -11.26
N ALA A 521 41.60 28.64 -11.24
CA ALA A 521 42.99 28.65 -11.68
C ALA A 521 43.99 28.57 -10.52
N GLY A 522 43.53 28.65 -9.27
CA GLY A 522 44.37 28.62 -8.08
C GLY A 522 45.39 29.75 -8.01
N LYS A 523 45.04 30.93 -8.55
CA LYS A 523 45.90 32.11 -8.63
C LYS A 523 46.02 32.86 -7.31
N GLU A 524 45.09 32.66 -6.38
CA GLU A 524 45.05 33.36 -5.09
C GLU A 524 45.21 32.41 -3.89
N PRO A 525 46.26 31.58 -3.81
CA PRO A 525 46.39 30.55 -2.77
C PRO A 525 46.40 31.15 -1.34
N ALA A 526 47.07 32.29 -1.13
CA ALA A 526 47.10 33.01 0.14
C ALA A 526 45.69 33.33 0.67
N ARG A 527 44.78 33.78 -0.21
CA ARG A 527 43.42 34.20 0.15
C ARG A 527 42.62 33.08 0.80
N TYR A 528 42.86 31.84 0.35
CA TYR A 528 42.13 30.67 0.80
C TYR A 528 42.91 29.84 1.83
N GLY A 529 44.06 30.35 2.31
CA GLY A 529 44.90 29.67 3.30
C GLY A 529 45.68 28.48 2.72
N MET A 530 45.95 28.45 1.42
CA MET A 530 46.68 27.35 0.77
C MET A 530 48.20 27.46 0.92
N ASP A 531 48.74 28.64 1.24
CA ASP A 531 50.18 28.82 1.54
C ASP A 531 50.55 28.23 2.91
N SER A 532 49.58 28.21 3.83
CA SER A 532 49.71 27.66 5.18
C SER A 532 48.48 26.80 5.50
N PRO A 533 48.35 25.62 4.87
CA PRO A 533 47.19 24.76 5.04
C PRO A 533 47.04 24.31 6.49
N THR A 534 45.80 24.31 6.97
CA THR A 534 45.45 23.83 8.32
C THR A 534 45.55 22.32 8.44
N LEU A 535 45.41 21.60 7.33
CA LEU A 535 45.59 20.16 7.22
C LEU A 535 46.08 19.80 5.82
N GLU A 536 47.08 18.93 5.74
CA GLU A 536 47.57 18.32 4.50
C GLU A 536 47.58 16.80 4.68
N VAL A 537 46.91 16.08 3.79
CA VAL A 537 46.87 14.61 3.82
C VAL A 537 47.28 14.04 2.47
N THR A 538 48.32 13.21 2.48
CA THR A 538 48.77 12.47 1.29
C THR A 538 48.52 10.97 1.47
N LEU A 539 47.90 10.36 0.47
CA LEU A 539 47.55 8.94 0.42
C LEU A 539 48.48 8.21 -0.55
N TYR A 540 48.99 7.04 -0.18
CA TYR A 540 49.92 6.25 -0.99
C TYR A 540 49.49 4.79 -1.13
N ARG A 541 49.78 4.20 -2.30
CA ARG A 541 49.67 2.75 -2.57
C ARG A 541 50.83 1.96 -1.95
N ALA A 542 50.74 0.63 -2.04
CA ALA A 542 51.77 -0.29 -1.55
C ALA A 542 53.16 -0.04 -2.17
N ASP A 543 53.19 0.23 -3.48
CA ASP A 543 54.40 0.54 -4.25
C ASP A 543 54.98 1.93 -3.96
N GLY A 544 54.30 2.74 -3.12
CA GLY A 544 54.67 4.12 -2.82
C GLY A 544 54.14 5.16 -3.80
N GLY A 545 53.36 4.76 -4.82
CA GLY A 545 52.70 5.70 -5.72
C GLY A 545 51.68 6.57 -4.97
N GLU A 546 51.75 7.88 -5.19
CA GLU A 546 50.77 8.84 -4.64
C GLU A 546 49.38 8.60 -5.27
N ILE A 547 48.35 8.51 -4.43
CA ILE A 547 46.95 8.42 -4.85
C ILE A 547 46.38 9.83 -4.98
N ALA A 548 46.51 10.62 -3.90
CA ALA A 548 46.08 12.01 -3.83
C ALA A 548 46.77 12.72 -2.67
N THR A 549 46.97 14.03 -2.82
CA THR A 549 47.27 14.95 -1.71
C THR A 549 46.14 15.98 -1.63
N VAL A 550 45.52 16.09 -0.46
CA VAL A 550 44.46 17.07 -0.17
C VAL A 550 44.97 18.09 0.84
N LEU A 551 44.83 19.36 0.47
CA LEU A 551 45.13 20.53 1.29
C LEU A 551 43.81 21.13 1.77
N VAL A 552 43.72 21.41 3.06
CA VAL A 552 42.63 22.16 3.67
C VAL A 552 43.18 23.51 4.10
N GLY A 553 42.66 24.57 3.50
CA GLY A 553 43.04 25.93 3.81
C GLY A 553 42.29 26.49 5.02
N THR A 554 41.90 27.76 4.93
CA THR A 554 41.13 28.44 5.96
C THR A 554 39.74 27.83 6.13
N ARG A 555 39.23 27.85 7.36
CA ARG A 555 37.88 27.40 7.71
C ARG A 555 37.11 28.57 8.32
N GLU A 556 35.94 28.86 7.77
CA GLU A 556 34.97 29.82 8.30
C GLU A 556 33.73 29.09 8.81
N HIS A 557 32.77 29.83 9.37
CA HIS A 557 31.57 29.25 9.98
C HIS A 557 30.74 28.40 9.00
N GLU A 558 30.57 28.85 7.75
CA GLU A 558 29.72 28.18 6.77
C GLU A 558 30.47 27.56 5.58
N ARG A 559 31.78 27.83 5.45
CA ARG A 559 32.59 27.39 4.31
C ARG A 559 34.04 27.12 4.69
N ALA A 560 34.64 26.16 4.01
CA ALA A 560 36.07 25.89 4.07
C ALA A 560 36.60 25.70 2.67
N TRP A 561 37.90 25.91 2.48
CA TRP A 561 38.54 25.75 1.18
C TRP A 561 39.45 24.56 1.15
N VAL A 562 39.38 23.80 0.05
CA VAL A 562 40.20 22.61 -0.17
C VAL A 562 40.79 22.61 -1.57
N LYS A 563 41.97 22.00 -1.71
CA LYS A 563 42.66 21.84 -2.99
C LYS A 563 43.30 20.47 -3.06
N THR A 564 43.25 19.83 -4.22
CA THR A 564 44.04 18.64 -4.51
C THR A 564 45.34 19.04 -5.19
N LYS A 565 46.48 18.44 -4.83
CA LYS A 565 47.77 18.75 -5.47
C LYS A 565 47.80 18.54 -6.98
N SER A 566 46.99 17.61 -7.49
CA SER A 566 46.86 17.28 -8.92
C SER A 566 46.08 18.31 -9.75
N ALA A 567 45.39 19.26 -9.12
CA ALA A 567 44.57 20.25 -9.80
C ALA A 567 44.82 21.67 -9.28
N PRO A 568 44.82 22.69 -10.16
CA PRO A 568 45.06 24.06 -9.72
C PRO A 568 43.89 24.63 -8.91
N ALA A 569 42.67 24.18 -9.19
CA ALA A 569 41.43 24.74 -8.63
C ALA A 569 41.34 24.62 -7.10
N ILE A 570 40.80 25.67 -6.49
CA ILE A 570 40.43 25.72 -5.08
C ILE A 570 38.91 25.61 -4.96
N TYR A 571 38.47 24.66 -4.16
CA TYR A 571 37.07 24.29 -4.00
C TYR A 571 36.52 24.75 -2.66
N GLU A 572 35.26 25.16 -2.65
CA GLU A 572 34.50 25.41 -1.43
C GLU A 572 33.82 24.12 -0.96
N VAL A 573 33.93 23.78 0.33
CA VAL A 573 33.26 22.65 0.96
C VAL A 573 32.51 23.09 2.22
N ASP A 574 31.56 22.27 2.67
CA ASP A 574 30.96 22.43 4.00
C ASP A 574 32.01 22.10 5.08
N PRO A 575 32.31 23.00 6.03
CA PRO A 575 33.24 22.73 7.12
C PRO A 575 32.90 21.47 7.92
N LYS A 576 31.61 21.13 8.05
CA LYS A 576 31.14 19.93 8.77
C LYS A 576 31.66 18.63 8.15
N GLN A 577 31.90 18.61 6.83
CA GLN A 577 32.47 17.44 6.16
C GLN A 577 33.91 17.18 6.61
N LEU A 578 34.65 18.22 7.02
CA LEU A 578 36.06 18.12 7.38
C LEU A 578 36.30 17.69 8.83
N GLY A 579 35.25 17.69 9.67
CA GLY A 579 35.37 17.42 11.11
C GLY A 579 36.32 18.39 11.83
N GLU A 580 36.66 18.10 13.08
CA GLU A 580 37.75 18.80 13.77
C GLU A 580 39.11 18.34 13.20
N PRO A 581 40.08 19.26 13.01
CA PRO A 581 41.44 18.85 12.61
C PRO A 581 42.03 17.91 13.67
N PRO A 582 42.65 16.77 13.27
CA PRO A 582 43.27 15.88 14.23
C PRO A 582 44.44 16.56 14.95
N LYS A 583 44.48 16.44 16.28
CA LYS A 583 45.60 16.88 17.12
C LYS A 583 46.74 15.87 17.03
N ILE A 584 47.63 16.07 16.07
CA ILE A 584 48.75 15.17 15.86
C ILE A 584 49.94 15.50 16.81
N PRO A 585 50.74 14.50 17.24
CA PRO A 585 50.56 13.06 16.98
C PRO A 585 49.49 12.39 17.87
N ASP A 586 49.03 13.03 18.93
CA ASP A 586 48.28 12.43 20.04
C ASP A 586 46.97 11.74 19.64
N ASP A 587 46.26 12.27 18.65
CA ASP A 587 45.01 11.68 18.14
C ASP A 587 45.25 10.45 17.26
N LEU A 588 46.44 10.27 16.71
CA LEU A 588 46.73 9.23 15.71
C LEU A 588 47.69 8.16 16.21
N VAL A 589 48.59 8.49 17.14
CA VAL A 589 49.58 7.55 17.70
C VAL A 589 49.06 7.01 19.03
N GLY A 590 49.17 5.70 19.23
CA GLY A 590 48.70 4.95 20.39
C GLY A 590 49.75 4.79 21.48
#